data_AF-A0A2D6E1M3-F1
#
_entry.id   AF-A0A2D6E1M3-F1
#
_cell.length_a   1.000
_cell.length_b   1.000
_cell.length_c   1.000
_cell.angle_alpha   90.00
_cell.angle_beta   90.00
_cell.angle_gamma   90.00
#
_symmetry.space_group_name_H-M   'P 1'
#
loop_
_entity.id
_entity.type
_entity.pdbx_description
1 polymer ?
#
loop_
_entity_poly.entity_id
_entity_poly.type
_entity_poly.pdbx_seq_one_letter_code
_entity_poly.pdbx_strand_id
1 'polypeptide(L)'
;MNSLKSNIIKLKTEGKSTKEIAGKLGCHIDSVYYHVNETTKENLKKRTKRYLKTHAGILMKKVAEFKRPSRRKGRSDNPRKSFMCKVYHFKHVGDKKNMDFTYKDVLKKIGNDIEVSPSGRFASGKRPVCYLTGRKIDLNNPKSYSLDHKNPSSKGGNNELENLGVCSSEANRVKSDLTLTELLDICKDIVSYNLKPSELRDWANDLDEHNSV
;
A
#
# COMPACT_ATOMS: atom_id res chain seq x y z
N MET A 1 -3.72 35.97 3.37
CA MET A 1 -5.19 35.84 3.51
C MET A 1 -5.50 35.17 4.83
N ASN A 2 -6.22 35.85 5.75
CA ASN A 2 -6.61 35.23 7.01
C ASN A 2 -7.66 34.14 6.76
N SER A 3 -7.42 32.95 7.33
CA SER A 3 -8.38 31.86 7.31
C SER A 3 -9.68 32.28 8.03
N LEU A 4 -10.83 31.79 7.55
CA LEU A 4 -12.13 31.98 8.19
C LEU A 4 -12.09 31.68 9.70
N LYS A 5 -11.34 30.63 10.09
CA LYS A 5 -11.09 30.25 11.48
C LYS A 5 -10.44 31.39 12.28
N SER A 6 -9.40 32.02 11.73
CA SER A 6 -8.66 33.11 12.38
C SER A 6 -9.57 34.29 12.70
N ASN A 7 -10.43 34.64 11.74
CA ASN A 7 -11.37 35.75 11.87
C ASN A 7 -12.48 35.45 12.90
N ILE A 8 -12.99 34.21 12.94
CA ILE A 8 -13.97 33.77 13.94
C ILE A 8 -13.40 33.86 15.35
N ILE A 9 -12.17 33.37 15.57
CA ILE A 9 -11.53 33.40 16.89
C ILE A 9 -11.31 34.85 17.35
N LYS A 10 -10.82 35.72 16.45
CA LYS A 10 -10.61 37.15 16.74
C LYS A 10 -11.90 37.87 17.15
N LEU A 11 -12.96 37.70 16.37
CA LEU A 11 -14.25 38.34 16.68
C LEU A 11 -14.87 37.78 17.96
N LYS A 12 -14.58 36.52 18.31
CA LYS A 12 -15.02 35.92 19.57
C LYS A 12 -14.24 36.48 20.77
N THR A 13 -12.94 36.71 20.64
CA THR A 13 -12.14 37.38 21.68
C THR A 13 -12.54 38.83 21.89
N GLU A 14 -13.07 39.49 20.86
CA GLU A 14 -13.67 40.84 20.93
C GLU A 14 -15.06 40.84 21.62
N GLY A 15 -15.53 39.69 22.13
CA GLY A 15 -16.79 39.59 22.88
C GLY A 15 -18.06 39.50 22.02
N LYS A 16 -17.94 39.42 20.68
CA LYS A 16 -19.11 39.36 19.80
C LYS A 16 -19.88 38.04 19.98
N SER A 17 -21.19 38.11 19.86
CA SER A 17 -22.06 36.94 19.85
C SER A 17 -21.86 36.12 18.57
N THR A 18 -22.21 34.83 18.64
CA THR A 18 -22.10 33.93 17.47
C THR A 18 -22.92 34.42 16.27
N LYS A 19 -24.08 35.04 16.51
CA LYS A 19 -24.96 35.59 15.47
C LYS A 19 -24.34 36.82 14.79
N GLU A 20 -23.70 37.70 15.55
CA GLU A 20 -22.99 38.86 15.00
C GLU A 20 -21.75 38.46 14.20
N ILE A 21 -21.03 37.44 14.67
CA ILE A 21 -19.87 36.88 13.95
C ILE A 21 -20.33 36.29 12.61
N ALA A 22 -21.40 35.50 12.61
CA ALA A 22 -21.99 34.92 11.41
C ALA A 22 -22.42 36.01 10.41
N GLY A 23 -23.12 37.05 10.89
CA GLY A 23 -23.54 38.18 10.07
C GLY A 23 -22.38 38.97 9.48
N LYS A 24 -21.32 39.24 10.26
CA LYS A 24 -20.13 39.99 9.79
C LYS A 24 -19.28 39.20 8.78
N LEU A 25 -19.19 37.88 8.94
CA LEU A 25 -18.37 37.03 8.08
C LEU A 25 -19.16 36.41 6.92
N GLY A 26 -20.47 36.61 6.85
CA GLY A 26 -21.33 35.99 5.85
C GLY A 26 -21.31 34.46 5.90
N CYS A 27 -21.11 33.87 7.08
CA CYS A 27 -21.01 32.42 7.26
C CYS A 27 -22.19 31.87 8.07
N HIS A 28 -22.47 30.57 7.92
CA HIS A 28 -23.52 29.91 8.70
C HIS A 28 -23.17 29.89 10.19
N ILE A 29 -24.17 30.04 11.06
CA ILE A 29 -23.97 30.08 12.52
C ILE A 29 -23.25 28.83 13.05
N ASP A 30 -23.52 27.66 12.47
CA ASP A 30 -22.86 26.40 12.82
C ASP A 30 -21.35 26.41 12.52
N SER A 31 -20.92 27.17 11.50
CA SER A 31 -19.49 27.33 11.21
C SER A 31 -18.79 28.07 12.34
N VAL A 32 -19.47 29.07 12.93
CA VAL A 32 -18.97 29.78 14.12
C VAL A 32 -18.91 28.83 15.31
N TYR A 33 -19.97 28.06 15.59
CA TYR A 33 -19.98 27.07 16.68
C TYR A 33 -18.90 26.01 16.52
N TYR A 34 -18.68 25.49 15.32
CA TYR A 34 -17.67 24.48 15.02
C TYR A 34 -16.25 24.95 15.35
N HIS A 35 -15.97 26.24 15.17
CA HIS A 35 -14.65 26.83 15.41
C HIS A 35 -14.45 27.37 16.83
N VAL A 36 -15.53 27.69 17.55
CA VAL A 36 -15.49 28.25 18.91
C VAL A 36 -15.69 27.19 20.00
N ASN A 37 -16.49 26.16 19.76
CA ASN A 37 -16.84 25.13 20.75
C ASN A 37 -16.16 23.80 20.43
N GLU A 38 -15.12 23.46 21.19
CA GLU A 38 -14.39 22.20 20.98
C GLU A 38 -15.21 20.96 21.36
N THR A 39 -16.16 21.06 22.29
CA THR A 39 -17.09 19.96 22.61
C THR A 39 -17.96 19.59 21.41
N THR A 40 -18.49 20.58 20.67
CA THR A 40 -19.30 20.34 19.46
C THR A 40 -18.50 19.60 18.39
N LYS A 41 -17.25 20.03 18.16
CA LYS A 41 -16.35 19.40 17.20
C LYS A 41 -15.97 17.98 17.62
N GLU A 42 -15.74 17.75 18.90
CA GLU A 42 -15.46 16.41 19.42
C GLU A 42 -16.67 15.49 19.28
N ASN A 43 -17.87 15.98 19.59
CA ASN A 43 -19.13 15.25 19.42
C ASN A 43 -19.39 14.88 17.96
N LEU A 44 -19.13 15.79 17.02
CA LEU A 44 -19.22 15.51 15.59
C LEU A 44 -18.22 14.42 15.18
N LYS A 45 -16.95 14.51 15.62
CA LYS A 45 -15.94 13.46 15.37
C LYS A 45 -16.40 12.10 15.92
N LYS A 46 -16.93 12.06 17.14
CA LYS A 46 -17.47 10.84 17.77
C LYS A 46 -18.65 10.28 16.97
N ARG A 47 -19.59 11.13 16.52
CA ARG A 47 -20.72 10.73 15.67
C ARG A 47 -20.25 10.15 14.34
N THR A 48 -19.33 10.82 13.65
CA THR A 48 -18.77 10.34 12.38
C THR A 48 -18.03 9.01 12.58
N LYS A 49 -17.21 8.87 13.63
CA LYS A 49 -16.53 7.61 13.96
C LYS A 49 -17.53 6.47 14.21
N ARG A 50 -18.63 6.74 14.93
CA ARG A 50 -19.70 5.75 15.13
C ARG A 50 -20.37 5.37 13.82
N TYR A 51 -20.73 6.35 12.99
CA TYR A 51 -21.35 6.10 11.69
C TYR A 51 -20.46 5.28 10.75
N LEU A 52 -19.16 5.58 10.67
CA LEU A 52 -18.21 4.84 9.83
C LEU A 52 -18.01 3.37 10.24
N LYS A 53 -18.46 2.98 11.44
CA LYS A 53 -18.49 1.56 11.88
C LYS A 53 -19.77 0.83 11.50
N THR A 54 -20.81 1.56 11.06
CA THR A 54 -22.07 0.95 10.60
C THR A 54 -21.90 0.41 9.18
N HIS A 55 -22.72 -0.58 8.79
CA HIS A 55 -22.76 -1.10 7.42
C HIS A 55 -22.94 0.00 6.38
N ALA A 56 -23.86 0.95 6.62
CA ALA A 56 -24.10 2.09 5.73
C ALA A 56 -22.87 3.00 5.60
N GLY A 57 -22.18 3.28 6.70
CA GLY A 57 -20.96 4.09 6.68
C GLY A 57 -19.80 3.41 5.95
N ILE A 58 -19.61 2.11 6.15
CA ILE A 58 -18.60 1.30 5.45
C ILE A 58 -18.90 1.29 3.95
N LEU A 59 -20.15 1.04 3.56
CA LEU A 59 -20.57 1.03 2.16
C LEU A 59 -20.40 2.40 1.51
N MET A 60 -20.84 3.48 2.17
CA MET A 60 -20.68 4.84 1.67
C MET A 60 -19.21 5.18 1.43
N LYS A 61 -18.32 4.78 2.35
CA LYS A 61 -16.87 4.94 2.18
C LYS A 61 -16.35 4.19 0.95
N LYS A 62 -16.73 2.92 0.77
CA LYS A 62 -16.34 2.12 -0.41
C LYS A 62 -16.82 2.77 -1.72
N VAL A 63 -18.07 3.25 -1.75
CA VAL A 63 -18.62 3.97 -2.91
C VAL A 63 -17.87 5.28 -3.18
N ALA A 64 -17.52 6.03 -2.14
CA ALA A 64 -16.77 7.27 -2.27
C ALA A 64 -15.34 7.03 -2.79
N GLU A 65 -14.68 5.97 -2.33
CA GLU A 65 -13.36 5.55 -2.81
C GLU A 65 -13.42 5.08 -4.26
N PHE A 66 -14.47 4.34 -4.64
CA PHE A 66 -14.71 3.95 -6.04
C PHE A 66 -14.82 5.16 -6.97
N LYS A 67 -15.51 6.23 -6.54
CA LYS A 67 -15.67 7.48 -7.33
C LYS A 67 -14.39 8.33 -7.41
N ARG A 68 -13.39 8.10 -6.55
CA ARG A 68 -12.20 8.95 -6.44
C ARG A 68 -10.96 8.21 -6.97
N PRO A 69 -10.47 8.52 -8.18
CA PRO A 69 -9.24 7.90 -8.67
C PRO A 69 -8.07 8.26 -7.74
N SER A 70 -7.31 7.26 -7.30
CA SER A 70 -6.20 7.48 -6.38
C SER A 70 -5.09 8.30 -7.07
N ARG A 71 -4.84 9.53 -6.60
CA ARG A 71 -3.65 10.29 -7.00
C ARG A 71 -2.44 9.77 -6.23
N ARG A 72 -1.66 8.87 -6.83
CA ARG A 72 -0.39 8.43 -6.23
C ARG A 72 0.64 9.55 -6.39
N LYS A 73 1.12 10.13 -5.28
CA LYS A 73 2.29 11.01 -5.30
C LYS A 73 3.51 10.21 -5.77
N GLY A 74 4.28 10.77 -6.71
CA GLY A 74 5.54 10.17 -7.16
C GLY A 74 6.51 10.01 -5.98
N ARG A 75 7.08 8.81 -5.82
CA ARG A 75 8.24 8.56 -4.94
C ARG A 75 9.51 8.68 -5.77
N SER A 76 10.62 9.08 -5.14
CA SER A 76 11.91 9.36 -5.79
C SER A 76 12.42 8.20 -6.66
N ASP A 77 13.07 8.55 -7.78
CA ASP A 77 13.46 7.61 -8.84
C ASP A 77 14.79 6.87 -8.62
N ASN A 78 15.49 7.04 -7.48
CA ASN A 78 16.77 6.34 -7.25
C ASN A 78 16.52 4.86 -6.90
N PRO A 79 16.91 3.89 -7.76
CA PRO A 79 16.55 2.49 -7.56
C PRO A 79 17.25 1.84 -6.36
N ARG A 80 18.54 2.10 -6.17
CA ARG A 80 19.30 1.60 -5.02
C ARG A 80 18.70 2.07 -3.70
N LYS A 81 18.42 3.38 -3.58
CA LYS A 81 17.80 3.94 -2.37
C LYS A 81 16.44 3.31 -2.11
N SER A 82 15.63 3.13 -3.15
CA SER A 82 14.32 2.49 -3.03
C SER A 82 14.43 1.04 -2.58
N PHE A 83 15.37 0.27 -3.14
CA PHE A 83 15.66 -1.10 -2.73
C PHE A 83 16.08 -1.18 -1.26
N MET A 84 17.02 -0.33 -0.84
CA MET A 84 17.46 -0.26 0.56
C MET A 84 16.30 0.07 1.51
N CYS A 85 15.42 1.01 1.15
CA CYS A 85 14.21 1.30 1.92
C CYS A 85 13.27 0.10 2.02
N LYS A 86 13.11 -0.70 0.96
CA LYS A 86 12.30 -1.93 1.00
C LYS A 86 12.90 -2.97 1.93
N VAL A 87 14.21 -3.18 1.87
CA VAL A 87 14.92 -4.10 2.79
C VAL A 87 14.75 -3.63 4.22
N TYR A 88 14.94 -2.33 4.47
CA TYR A 88 14.69 -1.74 5.79
C TYR A 88 13.26 -2.00 6.27
N HIS A 89 12.25 -1.72 5.44
CA HIS A 89 10.86 -1.95 5.81
C HIS A 89 10.59 -3.41 6.13
N PHE A 90 11.04 -4.34 5.30
CA PHE A 90 10.89 -5.78 5.55
C PHE A 90 11.45 -6.19 6.92
N LYS A 91 12.65 -5.73 7.26
CA LYS A 91 13.31 -6.03 8.54
C LYS A 91 12.52 -5.53 9.75
N HIS A 92 11.82 -4.40 9.61
CA HIS A 92 11.15 -3.69 10.70
C HIS A 92 9.62 -3.80 10.64
N VAL A 93 9.07 -4.73 9.86
CA VAL A 93 7.63 -5.03 9.96
C VAL A 93 7.37 -5.73 11.30
N GLY A 94 6.52 -5.12 12.14
CA GLY A 94 6.17 -5.61 13.48
C GLY A 94 7.20 -5.27 14.57
N ASP A 95 6.98 -5.76 15.79
CA ASP A 95 7.82 -5.50 16.98
C ASP A 95 9.08 -6.40 17.07
N LYS A 96 9.45 -7.07 15.97
CA LYS A 96 10.57 -8.04 15.97
C LYS A 96 11.91 -7.31 15.82
N LYS A 97 12.77 -7.40 16.84
CA LYS A 97 14.10 -6.75 16.89
C LYS A 97 15.12 -7.40 15.95
N ASN A 98 16.02 -6.55 15.43
CA ASN A 98 17.36 -6.86 14.87
C ASN A 98 17.50 -8.17 14.10
N MET A 99 17.08 -8.16 12.84
CA MET A 99 17.53 -9.16 11.87
C MET A 99 18.93 -8.81 11.35
N ASP A 100 19.84 -9.78 11.39
CA ASP A 100 21.23 -9.62 10.98
C ASP A 100 21.43 -10.00 9.51
N PHE A 101 20.92 -9.15 8.62
CA PHE A 101 21.33 -9.16 7.21
C PHE A 101 21.25 -7.77 6.60
N THR A 102 22.09 -7.54 5.60
CA THR A 102 22.22 -6.30 4.85
C THR A 102 21.51 -6.40 3.50
N TYR A 103 21.35 -5.28 2.79
CA TYR A 103 20.82 -5.31 1.43
C TYR A 103 21.72 -6.08 0.46
N LYS A 104 23.03 -6.22 0.75
CA LYS A 104 23.96 -7.02 -0.07
C LYS A 104 23.64 -8.50 0.06
N ASP A 105 23.31 -8.96 1.26
CA ASP A 105 22.90 -10.36 1.48
C ASP A 105 21.60 -10.68 0.76
N VAL A 106 20.65 -9.72 0.72
CA VAL A 106 19.44 -9.83 -0.09
C VAL A 106 19.77 -9.93 -1.58
N LEU A 107 20.67 -9.07 -2.10
CA LEU A 107 21.07 -9.12 -3.51
C LEU A 107 21.75 -10.44 -3.88
N LYS A 108 22.63 -10.95 -3.00
CA LYS A 108 23.29 -12.24 -3.14
C LYS A 108 22.26 -13.37 -3.23
N LYS A 109 21.27 -13.37 -2.32
CA LYS A 109 20.18 -14.35 -2.31
C LYS A 109 19.34 -14.34 -3.59
N ILE A 110 18.93 -13.16 -4.05
CA ILE A 110 17.90 -13.07 -5.11
C ILE A 110 18.47 -13.14 -6.53
N GLY A 111 19.77 -12.91 -6.72
CA GLY A 111 20.29 -12.69 -8.08
C GLY A 111 21.74 -13.06 -8.33
N ASN A 112 22.38 -13.89 -7.49
CA ASN A 112 23.75 -14.37 -7.69
C ASN A 112 24.74 -13.23 -7.99
N ASP A 113 24.86 -12.31 -7.04
CA ASP A 113 25.77 -11.15 -7.05
C ASP A 113 25.45 -10.11 -8.13
N ILE A 114 24.25 -9.52 -8.04
CA ILE A 114 23.88 -8.36 -8.87
C ILE A 114 24.79 -7.17 -8.52
N GLU A 115 25.58 -6.74 -9.50
CA GLU A 115 26.42 -5.54 -9.37
C GLU A 115 25.59 -4.25 -9.38
N VAL A 116 26.06 -3.27 -8.61
CA VAL A 116 25.47 -1.93 -8.53
C VAL A 116 26.48 -0.92 -9.05
N SER A 117 26.11 -0.20 -10.10
CA SER A 117 26.93 0.86 -10.67
C SER A 117 27.12 2.04 -9.69
N PRO A 118 28.14 2.89 -9.88
CA PRO A 118 28.32 4.12 -9.09
C PRO A 118 27.09 5.03 -9.10
N SER A 119 26.31 5.02 -10.19
CA SER A 119 25.06 5.77 -10.35
C SER A 119 23.89 5.25 -9.50
N GLY A 120 24.05 4.10 -8.82
CA GLY A 120 23.00 3.46 -8.04
C GLY A 120 21.99 2.67 -8.87
N ARG A 121 22.32 2.34 -10.12
CA ARG A 121 21.57 1.41 -10.98
C ARG A 121 22.13 -0.01 -10.88
N PHE A 122 21.24 -0.99 -10.94
CA PHE A 122 21.58 -2.42 -10.98
C PHE A 122 21.96 -2.84 -12.41
N ALA A 123 22.99 -3.68 -12.54
CA ALA A 123 23.43 -4.18 -13.84
C ALA A 123 22.33 -5.01 -14.54
N SER A 124 22.17 -4.82 -15.85
CA SER A 124 21.08 -5.45 -16.63
C SER A 124 21.26 -6.96 -16.85
N GLY A 125 22.46 -7.50 -16.64
CA GLY A 125 22.84 -8.87 -17.03
C GLY A 125 22.25 -9.98 -16.14
N LYS A 126 21.98 -9.71 -14.86
CA LYS A 126 21.36 -10.67 -13.94
C LYS A 126 20.12 -10.05 -13.30
N ARG A 127 18.94 -10.58 -13.66
CA ARG A 127 17.66 -10.15 -13.11
C ARG A 127 17.13 -11.21 -12.16
N PRO A 128 16.70 -10.82 -10.94
CA PRO A 128 16.07 -11.76 -10.03
C PRO A 128 14.77 -12.29 -10.64
N VAL A 129 14.40 -13.50 -10.25
CA VAL A 129 13.15 -14.14 -10.67
C VAL A 129 12.09 -13.95 -9.59
N CYS A 130 10.87 -13.58 -10.01
CA CYS A 130 9.73 -13.49 -9.12
C CYS A 130 9.41 -14.89 -8.56
N TYR A 131 9.51 -15.07 -7.25
CA TYR A 131 9.32 -16.40 -6.65
C TYR A 131 7.88 -16.94 -6.77
N LEU A 132 6.90 -16.06 -7.03
CA LEU A 132 5.49 -16.42 -7.23
C LEU A 132 5.12 -16.74 -8.67
N THR A 133 5.79 -16.14 -9.66
CA THR A 133 5.34 -16.18 -11.07
C THR A 133 6.41 -16.62 -12.05
N GLY A 134 7.67 -16.78 -11.62
CA GLY A 134 8.79 -17.08 -12.52
C GLY A 134 9.24 -15.92 -13.42
N ARG A 135 8.52 -14.78 -13.43
CA ARG A 135 8.87 -13.63 -14.29
C ARG A 135 10.13 -12.92 -13.80
N LYS A 136 10.98 -12.46 -14.74
CA LYS A 136 12.16 -11.64 -14.44
C LYS A 136 11.77 -10.28 -13.85
N ILE A 137 12.45 -9.86 -12.80
CA ILE A 137 12.24 -8.59 -12.10
C ILE A 137 13.27 -7.55 -12.52
N ASP A 138 12.81 -6.33 -12.79
CA ASP A 138 13.69 -5.18 -13.00
C ASP A 138 13.88 -4.39 -11.70
N LEU A 139 15.04 -4.54 -11.07
CA LEU A 139 15.38 -3.79 -9.85
C LEU A 139 15.55 -2.29 -10.08
N ASN A 140 15.77 -1.85 -11.33
CA ASN A 140 15.84 -0.44 -11.71
C ASN A 140 14.46 0.22 -11.81
N ASN A 141 13.38 -0.55 -11.73
CA ASN A 141 12.01 -0.04 -11.64
C ASN A 141 11.42 -0.37 -10.26
N PRO A 142 11.63 0.46 -9.24
CA PRO A 142 11.16 0.16 -7.89
C PRO A 142 9.63 0.06 -7.74
N LYS A 143 8.85 0.46 -8.73
CA LYS A 143 7.38 0.34 -8.69
C LYS A 143 6.88 -1.02 -9.19
N SER A 144 7.71 -1.80 -9.89
CA SER A 144 7.30 -3.07 -10.51
C SER A 144 7.48 -4.27 -9.59
N TYR A 145 8.23 -4.16 -8.49
CA TYR A 145 8.52 -5.27 -7.58
C TYR A 145 8.30 -4.93 -6.11
N SER A 146 8.24 -5.96 -5.28
CA SER A 146 8.15 -5.88 -3.81
C SER A 146 9.06 -6.93 -3.17
N LEU A 147 9.40 -6.71 -1.90
CA LEU A 147 9.95 -7.74 -1.04
C LEU A 147 8.80 -8.25 -0.16
N ASP A 148 8.64 -9.56 -0.12
CA ASP A 148 7.49 -10.23 0.48
C ASP A 148 7.94 -11.27 1.52
N HIS A 149 7.07 -11.53 2.48
CA HIS A 149 7.18 -12.64 3.40
C HIS A 149 6.53 -13.87 2.76
N LYS A 150 7.33 -14.87 2.37
CA LYS A 150 6.84 -16.11 1.75
C LYS A 150 5.75 -16.75 2.61
N ASN A 151 6.02 -16.88 3.92
CA ASN A 151 5.02 -17.08 4.95
C ASN A 151 4.65 -15.72 5.58
N PRO A 152 3.40 -15.24 5.44
CA PRO A 152 2.96 -13.96 6.00
C PRO A 152 3.16 -13.84 7.51
N SER A 153 3.41 -12.62 8.00
CA SER A 153 3.64 -12.37 9.44
C SER A 153 2.43 -12.71 10.31
N SER A 154 1.21 -12.55 9.80
CA SER A 154 -0.04 -12.92 10.49
C SER A 154 -0.18 -14.44 10.71
N LYS A 155 0.55 -15.24 9.92
CA LYS A 155 0.56 -16.71 9.93
C LYS A 155 1.86 -17.29 10.49
N GLY A 156 2.50 -16.54 11.40
CA GLY A 156 3.72 -16.97 12.08
C GLY A 156 5.01 -16.71 11.29
N GLY A 157 4.94 -16.05 10.13
CA GLY A 157 6.12 -15.62 9.37
C GLY A 157 7.08 -14.75 10.19
N ASN A 158 8.38 -14.94 9.94
CA ASN A 158 9.46 -14.15 10.54
C ASN A 158 10.09 -13.20 9.52
N ASN A 159 10.96 -12.30 9.98
CA ASN A 159 11.65 -11.33 9.12
C ASN A 159 13.03 -11.85 8.68
N GLU A 160 13.25 -13.17 8.68
CA GLU A 160 14.52 -13.78 8.31
C GLU A 160 14.73 -13.74 6.79
N LEU A 161 16.00 -13.84 6.37
CA LEU A 161 16.38 -13.78 4.96
C LEU A 161 15.80 -14.96 4.17
N GLU A 162 15.54 -16.09 4.81
CA GLU A 162 14.97 -17.32 4.27
C GLU A 162 13.51 -17.11 3.85
N ASN A 163 12.76 -16.39 4.69
CA ASN A 163 11.36 -16.03 4.47
C ASN A 163 11.18 -14.87 3.50
N LEU A 164 12.27 -14.18 3.11
CA LEU A 164 12.23 -13.11 2.12
C LEU A 164 12.10 -13.67 0.70
N GLY A 165 11.11 -13.17 -0.04
CA GLY A 165 10.95 -13.40 -1.48
C GLY A 165 10.89 -12.09 -2.26
N VAL A 166 11.54 -12.02 -3.42
CA VAL A 166 11.35 -10.93 -4.38
C VAL A 166 10.24 -11.32 -5.35
N CYS A 167 9.27 -10.43 -5.55
CA CYS A 167 8.15 -10.68 -6.45
C CYS A 167 7.70 -9.41 -7.16
N SER A 168 6.89 -9.55 -8.22
CA SER A 168 6.29 -8.38 -8.85
C SER A 168 5.29 -7.73 -7.88
N SER A 169 5.15 -6.41 -7.92
CA SER A 169 4.21 -5.70 -7.05
C SER A 169 2.76 -6.15 -7.26
N GLU A 170 2.44 -6.62 -8.45
CA GLU A 170 1.14 -7.21 -8.79
C GLU A 170 0.94 -8.56 -8.11
N ALA A 171 1.88 -9.49 -8.26
CA ALA A 171 1.80 -10.81 -7.63
C ALA A 171 1.74 -10.69 -6.10
N ASN A 172 2.54 -9.79 -5.51
CA ASN A 172 2.49 -9.51 -4.09
C ASN A 172 1.11 -9.04 -3.62
N ARG A 173 0.45 -8.19 -4.42
CA ARG A 173 -0.88 -7.65 -4.10
C ARG A 173 -1.96 -8.73 -4.17
N VAL A 174 -1.83 -9.67 -5.11
CA VAL A 174 -2.73 -10.83 -5.20
C VAL A 174 -2.51 -11.77 -4.01
N LYS A 175 -1.25 -12.10 -3.70
CA LYS A 175 -0.92 -12.94 -2.53
C LYS A 175 -1.43 -12.33 -1.23
N SER A 176 -1.21 -11.03 -1.02
CA SER A 176 -1.58 -10.32 0.21
C SER A 176 -1.13 -11.08 1.47
N ASP A 177 -2.08 -11.66 2.21
CA ASP A 177 -1.85 -12.36 3.48
C ASP A 177 -2.02 -13.88 3.36
N LEU A 178 -2.04 -14.38 2.12
CA LEU A 178 -2.11 -15.80 1.81
C LEU A 178 -0.70 -16.41 1.85
N THR A 179 -0.64 -17.67 2.25
CA THR A 179 0.48 -18.56 1.95
C THR A 179 0.47 -18.91 0.46
N LEU A 180 1.57 -19.47 -0.05
CA LEU A 180 1.62 -19.93 -1.44
C LEU A 180 0.53 -20.97 -1.74
N THR A 181 0.31 -21.92 -0.84
CA THR A 181 -0.71 -22.96 -1.00
C THR A 181 -2.11 -22.37 -1.11
N GLU A 182 -2.49 -21.49 -0.17
CA GLU A 182 -3.81 -20.86 -0.20
C GLU A 182 -4.01 -19.96 -1.43
N LEU A 183 -2.95 -19.30 -1.90
CA LEU A 183 -3.00 -18.56 -3.15
C LEU A 183 -3.28 -19.49 -4.33
N LEU A 184 -2.59 -20.63 -4.42
CA LEU A 184 -2.79 -21.60 -5.49
C LEU A 184 -4.19 -22.22 -5.46
N ASP A 185 -4.73 -22.49 -4.26
CA ASP A 185 -6.10 -22.98 -4.11
C ASP A 185 -7.13 -21.95 -4.62
N ILE A 186 -6.96 -20.68 -4.24
CA ILE A 186 -7.83 -19.62 -4.77
C ILE A 186 -7.69 -19.47 -6.28
N CYS A 187 -6.47 -19.56 -6.81
CA CYS A 187 -6.25 -19.54 -8.26
C CYS A 187 -6.96 -20.71 -8.95
N LYS A 188 -6.91 -21.91 -8.36
CA LYS A 188 -7.62 -23.09 -8.86
C LYS A 188 -9.13 -22.87 -8.87
N ASP A 189 -9.70 -22.31 -7.81
CA ASP A 189 -11.14 -22.00 -7.74
C ASP A 189 -11.55 -20.96 -8.79
N ILE A 190 -10.76 -19.89 -8.93
CA ILE A 190 -11.01 -18.84 -9.94
C ILE A 190 -10.98 -19.44 -11.34
N VAL A 191 -9.95 -20.22 -11.67
CA VAL A 191 -9.80 -20.84 -12.99
C VAL A 191 -10.94 -21.82 -13.25
N SER A 192 -11.26 -22.69 -12.29
CA SER A 192 -12.31 -23.71 -12.44
C SER A 192 -13.70 -23.11 -12.58
N TYR A 193 -13.96 -21.95 -11.98
CA TYR A 193 -15.25 -21.26 -12.10
C TYR A 193 -15.38 -20.47 -13.41
N ASN A 194 -14.29 -19.87 -13.89
CA ASN A 194 -14.34 -18.95 -15.03
C ASN A 194 -14.02 -19.60 -16.37
N LEU A 195 -13.31 -20.74 -16.41
CA LEU A 195 -12.93 -21.42 -17.64
C LEU A 195 -13.66 -22.76 -17.76
N LYS A 196 -14.14 -23.06 -18.97
CA LYS A 196 -14.60 -24.40 -19.35
C LYS A 196 -13.40 -25.34 -19.50
N PRO A 197 -13.58 -26.66 -19.38
CA PRO A 197 -12.51 -27.63 -19.57
C PRO A 197 -11.79 -27.53 -20.93
N SER A 198 -12.46 -27.10 -21.99
CA SER A 198 -11.84 -26.87 -23.30
C SER A 198 -10.93 -25.65 -23.30
N GLU A 199 -11.39 -24.52 -22.76
CA GLU A 199 -10.62 -23.26 -22.67
C GLU A 199 -9.40 -23.42 -21.76
N LEU A 200 -9.49 -24.25 -20.72
CA LEU A 200 -8.36 -24.56 -19.86
C LEU A 200 -7.27 -25.35 -20.59
N ARG A 201 -7.63 -26.25 -21.52
CA ARG A 201 -6.65 -26.99 -22.31
C ARG A 201 -5.91 -26.08 -23.27
N ASP A 202 -6.64 -25.21 -23.96
CA ASP A 202 -6.04 -24.24 -24.88
C ASP A 202 -5.08 -23.30 -24.13
N TRP A 203 -5.52 -22.79 -22.97
CA TRP A 203 -4.69 -21.96 -22.10
C TRP A 203 -3.45 -22.69 -21.55
N ALA A 204 -3.56 -24.00 -21.27
CA ALA A 204 -2.43 -24.81 -20.83
C ALA A 204 -1.40 -25.05 -21.93
N ASN A 205 -1.84 -25.25 -23.18
CA ASN A 205 -0.94 -25.41 -24.32
C ASN A 205 -0.11 -24.13 -24.58
N ASP A 206 -0.71 -22.94 -24.41
CA ASP A 206 -0.01 -21.65 -24.51
C ASP A 206 1.08 -21.48 -23.42
N LEU A 207 0.94 -22.13 -22.26
CA LEU A 207 1.93 -22.07 -21.19
C LEU A 207 3.21 -22.85 -21.51
N ASP A 208 3.10 -23.97 -22.24
CA ASP A 208 4.25 -24.80 -22.61
C ASP A 208 5.12 -24.13 -23.69
N GLU A 209 4.53 -23.37 -24.61
CA GLU A 209 5.27 -22.57 -25.59
C GLU A 209 6.07 -21.42 -24.93
N HIS A 210 5.55 -20.84 -23.85
CA HIS A 210 6.22 -19.75 -23.13
C HIS A 210 7.34 -20.19 -22.17
N ASN A 211 7.34 -21.44 -21.71
CA ASN A 211 8.39 -21.99 -20.84
C ASN A 211 9.52 -22.71 -21.61
N SER A 212 9.40 -22.81 -22.94
CA SER A 212 10.38 -23.45 -23.83
C SER A 212 11.55 -22.53 -24.26
N VAL A 213 11.77 -21.40 -23.57
CA VAL A 213 12.78 -20.37 -23.89
C VAL A 213 13.72 -20.08 -22.72
#